data_AF-A0A9E0VAU1-F1
#
_entry.id   AF-A0A9E0VAU1-F1
#
_cell.length_a   1.000
_cell.length_b   1.000
_cell.length_c   1.000
_cell.angle_alpha   90.00
_cell.angle_beta   90.00
_cell.angle_gamma   90.00
#
_symmetry.space_group_name_H-M   'P 1'
#
loop_
_entity.id
_entity.type
_entity.pdbx_description
1 polymer ?
#
loop_
_entity_poly.entity_id
_entity_poly.type
_entity_poly.pdbx_seq_one_letter_code
_entity_poly.pdbx_strand_id
1 'polypeptide(L)'
;MTEKYEQLLVDAETFEPFVLCLALGTLEAMKAGIWPPDAGIWTVGRPNFLDELEKLRVSEETMNVLAQFDELSALEKLVESDAFEEEVRKIEHAIKRRLADFSDVYWNARWAGAVT
;
A
#
# COMPACT_ATOMS: atom_id res chain seq x y z
N MET A 1 -15.66 -14.50 18.44
CA MET A 1 -16.00 -13.11 18.06
C MET A 1 -16.30 -13.13 16.58
N THR A 2 -17.47 -12.63 16.14
CA THR A 2 -17.78 -12.50 14.72
C THR A 2 -16.97 -11.32 14.20
N GLU A 3 -16.00 -11.56 13.32
CA GLU A 3 -15.23 -10.48 12.73
C GLU A 3 -16.16 -9.61 11.89
N LYS A 4 -16.15 -8.30 12.13
CA LYS A 4 -16.92 -7.33 11.35
C LYS A 4 -16.01 -6.84 10.23
N TYR A 5 -16.37 -7.15 8.99
CA TYR A 5 -15.69 -6.65 7.81
C TYR A 5 -16.52 -5.54 7.19
N GLU A 6 -15.85 -4.47 6.80
CA GLU A 6 -16.42 -3.44 5.92
C GLU A 6 -15.92 -3.72 4.50
N GLN A 7 -16.80 -3.59 3.51
CA GLN A 7 -16.47 -3.86 2.11
C GLN A 7 -16.18 -2.55 1.38
N LEU A 8 -15.06 -2.52 0.67
CA LEU A 8 -14.73 -1.48 -0.28
C LEU A 8 -14.83 -2.05 -1.69
N LEU A 9 -15.57 -1.37 -2.56
CA LEU A 9 -15.71 -1.75 -3.97
C LEU A 9 -14.78 -0.87 -4.80
N VAL A 10 -13.85 -1.50 -5.50
CA VAL A 10 -12.88 -0.85 -6.39
C VAL A 10 -12.98 -1.53 -7.75
N ASP A 11 -13.05 -0.76 -8.83
CA ASP A 11 -13.09 -1.32 -10.18
C ASP A 11 -11.74 -1.97 -10.52
N ALA A 12 -11.76 -3.11 -11.21
CA ALA A 12 -10.56 -3.84 -11.59
C ALA A 12 -9.58 -2.99 -12.42
N GLU A 13 -10.07 -2.05 -13.24
CA GLU A 13 -9.22 -1.14 -14.05
C GLU A 13 -8.49 -0.10 -13.20
N THR A 14 -9.01 0.20 -12.00
CA THR A 14 -8.42 1.18 -11.07
C THR A 14 -7.73 0.52 -9.88
N PHE A 15 -7.78 -0.80 -9.79
CA PHE A 15 -7.35 -1.53 -8.62
C PHE A 15 -5.85 -1.37 -8.31
N GLU A 16 -4.98 -1.34 -9.32
CA GLU A 16 -3.55 -1.09 -9.10
C GLU A 16 -3.25 0.32 -8.54
N PRO A 17 -3.75 1.42 -9.13
CA PRO A 17 -3.57 2.75 -8.53
C PRO A 17 -4.21 2.87 -7.13
N PHE A 18 -5.26 2.11 -6.81
CA PHE A 18 -5.80 2.05 -5.45
C PHE A 18 -4.76 1.54 -4.45
N VAL A 19 -4.18 0.39 -4.77
CA VAL A 19 -3.23 -0.33 -3.91
C VAL A 19 -1.99 0.52 -3.69
N LEU A 20 -1.49 1.19 -4.74
CA LEU A 20 -0.37 2.13 -4.64
C LEU A 20 -0.70 3.34 -3.74
N CYS A 21 -1.92 3.88 -3.81
CA CYS A 21 -2.35 4.95 -2.91
C CYS A 21 -2.42 4.48 -1.45
N LEU A 22 -2.91 3.26 -1.20
CA LEU A 22 -2.91 2.68 0.15
C LEU A 22 -1.48 2.44 0.66
N ALA A 23 -0.59 1.93 -0.19
CA ALA A 23 0.83 1.75 0.13
C ALA A 23 1.50 3.08 0.49
N LEU A 24 1.25 4.12 -0.30
CA LEU A 24 1.77 5.46 -0.01
C LEU A 24 1.24 6.01 1.32
N GLY A 25 -0.07 5.90 1.57
CA GLY A 25 -0.66 6.35 2.84
C GLY A 25 -0.11 5.59 4.06
N THR A 26 0.11 4.29 3.92
CA THR A 26 0.74 3.44 4.94
C THR A 26 2.18 3.90 5.22
N LEU A 27 2.96 4.14 4.18
CA LEU A 27 4.35 4.63 4.30
C LEU A 27 4.42 6.01 4.95
N GLU A 28 3.52 6.93 4.60
CA GLU A 28 3.47 8.27 5.22
C GLU A 28 3.09 8.19 6.71
N ALA A 29 2.16 7.30 7.08
CA ALA A 29 1.83 7.06 8.49
C ALA A 29 3.03 6.47 9.26
N MET A 30 3.82 5.59 8.63
CA MET A 30 5.06 5.05 9.17
C MET A 30 6.13 6.14 9.36
N LYS A 31 6.36 6.96 8.33
CA LYS A 31 7.30 8.11 8.38
C LYS A 31 6.93 9.11 9.47
N ALA A 32 5.63 9.29 9.74
CA ALA A 32 5.13 10.14 10.80
C ALA A 32 5.24 9.50 12.21
N GLY A 33 5.72 8.26 12.32
CA GLY A 33 5.80 7.51 13.57
C GLY A 33 4.43 7.11 14.15
N ILE A 34 3.36 7.19 13.36
CA ILE A 34 1.99 6.86 13.78
C ILE A 34 1.80 5.35 13.71
N TRP A 35 2.28 4.73 12.63
CA TRP A 35 2.22 3.29 12.44
C TRP A 35 3.60 2.65 12.55
N PRO A 36 3.71 1.49 13.23
CA PRO A 36 4.94 0.71 13.24
C PRO A 36 5.23 0.08 11.87
N PRO A 37 6.49 -0.27 11.54
CA PRO A 37 6.81 -0.83 10.22
C PRO A 37 6.16 -2.18 9.88
N ASP A 38 5.72 -2.95 10.86
CA ASP A 38 4.95 -4.17 10.64
C ASP A 38 3.52 -3.90 10.13
N ALA A 39 3.00 -2.67 10.26
CA ALA A 39 1.79 -2.24 9.57
C ALA A 39 1.96 -2.19 8.04
N GLY A 40 3.21 -2.17 7.57
CA GLY A 40 3.56 -2.30 6.16
C GLY A 40 3.55 -3.73 5.65
N ILE A 41 3.27 -4.76 6.46
CA ILE A 41 3.28 -6.14 5.97
C ILE A 41 2.01 -6.41 5.14
N TRP A 42 2.16 -6.50 3.82
CA TRP A 42 1.10 -6.81 2.87
C TRP A 42 0.89 -8.32 2.73
N THR A 43 1.95 -9.15 2.74
CA THR A 43 1.86 -10.62 2.50
C THR A 43 1.16 -11.39 3.61
N VAL A 44 1.26 -10.91 4.85
CA VAL A 44 0.77 -11.63 6.04
C VAL A 44 -0.19 -10.77 6.87
N GLY A 45 -0.27 -9.47 6.57
CA GLY A 45 -1.09 -8.53 7.30
C GLY A 45 -2.56 -8.57 6.91
N ARG A 46 -3.41 -8.05 7.80
CA ARG A 46 -4.76 -7.65 7.38
C ARG A 46 -4.59 -6.36 6.57
N PRO A 47 -5.11 -6.29 5.34
CA PRO A 47 -6.08 -7.22 4.76
C PRO A 47 -5.45 -8.28 3.84
N ASN A 48 -6.09 -9.46 3.77
CA ASN A 48 -5.70 -10.58 2.90
C ASN A 48 -5.91 -10.21 1.41
N PHE A 49 -5.00 -9.40 0.87
CA PHE A 49 -5.12 -8.82 -0.45
C PHE A 49 -4.26 -9.53 -1.48
N LEU A 50 -3.06 -10.02 -1.13
CA LEU A 50 -2.05 -10.40 -2.13
C LEU A 50 -2.45 -11.57 -3.02
N ASP A 51 -3.08 -12.61 -2.47
CA ASP A 51 -3.63 -13.71 -3.28
C ASP A 51 -4.69 -13.21 -4.29
N GLU A 52 -5.40 -12.13 -3.98
CA GLU A 52 -6.32 -11.46 -4.90
C GLU A 52 -5.59 -10.45 -5.80
N LEU A 53 -4.52 -9.78 -5.34
CA LEU A 53 -3.70 -8.87 -6.15
C LEU A 53 -3.09 -9.60 -7.35
N GLU A 54 -2.55 -10.80 -7.13
CA GLU A 54 -2.02 -11.64 -8.22
C GLU A 54 -3.09 -12.02 -9.25
N LYS A 55 -4.34 -12.23 -8.80
CA LYS A 55 -5.48 -12.51 -9.69
C LYS A 55 -6.00 -11.27 -10.41
N LEU A 56 -5.82 -10.09 -9.81
CA LEU A 56 -6.38 -8.81 -10.27
C LEU A 56 -5.48 -8.05 -11.27
N ARG A 57 -4.53 -8.74 -11.90
CA ARG A 57 -3.64 -8.17 -12.95
C ARG A 57 -2.80 -6.97 -12.48
N VAL A 58 -2.46 -6.91 -11.20
CA VAL A 58 -1.50 -5.92 -10.69
C VAL A 58 -0.13 -6.16 -11.35
N SER A 59 0.55 -5.10 -11.77
CA SER A 59 1.86 -5.26 -12.41
C SER A 59 2.91 -5.85 -11.47
N GLU A 60 3.89 -6.56 -12.05
CA GLU A 60 5.04 -7.10 -11.31
C GLU A 60 5.82 -6.00 -10.59
N GLU A 61 5.90 -4.79 -11.17
CA GLU A 61 6.54 -3.64 -10.52
C GLU A 61 5.84 -3.26 -9.22
N THR A 62 4.50 -3.22 -9.21
CA THR A 62 3.73 -2.93 -8.00
C THR A 62 3.88 -4.05 -6.98
N MET A 63 3.85 -5.31 -7.40
CA MET A 63 4.07 -6.46 -6.52
C MET A 63 5.46 -6.40 -5.85
N ASN A 64 6.50 -6.05 -6.61
CA ASN A 64 7.85 -5.89 -6.09
C ASN A 64 7.94 -4.77 -5.05
N VAL A 65 7.26 -3.64 -5.28
CA VAL A 65 7.19 -2.55 -4.28
C VAL A 65 6.52 -3.03 -2.99
N LEU A 66 5.42 -3.76 -3.08
CA LEU A 66 4.73 -4.28 -1.89
C LEU A 66 5.58 -5.30 -1.12
N ALA A 67 6.31 -6.16 -1.82
CA ALA A 67 7.25 -7.10 -1.20
C ALA A 67 8.35 -6.37 -0.40
N GLN A 68 8.83 -5.22 -0.89
CA GLN A 68 9.81 -4.40 -0.15
C GLN A 68 9.26 -3.85 1.17
N PHE A 69 7.95 -3.60 1.28
CA PHE A 69 7.36 -3.17 2.55
C PHE A 69 7.41 -4.28 3.60
N ASP A 70 7.20 -5.55 3.23
CA ASP A 70 7.22 -6.67 4.16
C ASP A 70 8.57 -6.81 4.89
N GLU A 71 9.64 -6.42 4.20
CA GLU A 71 11.00 -6.45 4.71
C GLU A 71 11.30 -5.31 5.70
N LEU A 72 10.51 -4.21 5.72
CA LEU A 72 10.80 -3.02 6.53
C LEU A 72 10.85 -3.33 8.03
N SER A 73 9.96 -4.17 8.52
CA SER A 73 9.91 -4.56 9.94
C SER A 73 11.14 -5.37 10.39
N ALA A 74 11.79 -6.08 9.47
CA ALA A 74 13.04 -6.79 9.71
C ALA A 74 14.23 -5.84 9.54
N LEU A 75 14.19 -5.00 8.50
CA LEU A 75 15.24 -4.05 8.18
C LEU A 75 15.47 -3.05 9.33
N GLU A 76 14.40 -2.49 9.91
CA GLU A 76 14.47 -1.56 11.04
C GLU A 76 15.32 -2.10 12.21
N LYS A 77 15.33 -3.42 12.41
CA LYS A 77 16.06 -4.08 13.51
C LYS A 77 17.51 -4.41 13.17
N LEU A 78 17.87 -4.37 11.88
CA LEU A 78 19.14 -4.90 11.37
C LEU A 78 20.11 -3.80 10.90
N VAL A 79 19.61 -2.60 10.58
CA VAL A 79 20.41 -1.52 10.00
C VAL A 79 20.38 -0.25 10.85
N GLU A 80 21.32 0.66 10.57
CA GLU A 80 21.32 2.00 11.17
C GLU A 80 20.15 2.85 10.65
N SER A 81 19.70 3.83 11.44
CA SER A 81 18.54 4.69 11.13
C SER A 81 18.64 5.31 9.74
N ASP A 82 19.80 5.86 9.38
CA ASP A 82 20.00 6.52 8.07
C ASP A 82 19.82 5.55 6.89
N ALA A 83 20.25 4.30 7.05
CA ALA A 83 20.08 3.27 6.02
C ALA A 83 18.61 2.83 5.90
N PHE A 84 17.90 2.71 7.03
CA PHE A 84 16.47 2.43 7.03
C PHE A 84 15.66 3.55 6.37
N GLU A 85 15.97 4.82 6.69
CA GLU A 85 15.32 5.98 6.09
C GLU A 85 15.54 6.07 4.58
N GLU A 86 16.72 5.69 4.09
CA GLU A 86 17.02 5.65 2.66
C GLU A 86 16.19 4.57 1.95
N GLU A 87 16.01 3.39 2.54
CA GLU A 87 15.13 2.37 1.96
C GLU A 87 13.67 2.80 1.94
N VAL A 88 13.17 3.42 3.01
CA VAL A 88 11.84 4.03 3.04
C VAL A 88 11.67 5.06 1.92
N ARG A 89 12.68 5.90 1.67
CA ARG A 89 12.67 6.90 0.59
C ARG A 89 12.66 6.26 -0.80
N LYS A 90 13.40 5.18 -1.01
CA LYS A 90 13.40 4.44 -2.29
C LYS A 90 12.04 3.85 -2.60
N ILE A 91 11.40 3.24 -1.60
CA ILE A 91 10.04 2.69 -1.71
C ILE A 91 9.05 3.81 -2.03
N GLU A 92 9.12 4.95 -1.33
CA GLU A 92 8.27 6.13 -1.62
C GLU A 92 8.43 6.60 -3.07
N HIS A 93 9.67 6.70 -3.54
CA HIS A 93 9.96 7.13 -4.91
C HIS A 93 9.42 6.14 -5.94
N ALA A 94 9.56 4.83 -5.69
CA ALA A 94 9.03 3.79 -6.56
C ALA A 94 7.49 3.87 -6.67
N ILE A 95 6.78 4.03 -5.55
CA ILE A 95 5.33 4.21 -5.54
C ILE A 95 4.93 5.45 -6.33
N LYS A 96 5.55 6.60 -6.05
CA LYS A 96 5.22 7.87 -6.71
C LYS A 96 5.48 7.83 -8.21
N ARG A 97 6.56 7.17 -8.65
CA ARG A 97 6.85 6.94 -10.07
C ARG A 97 5.76 6.10 -10.71
N ARG A 98 5.35 5.00 -10.08
CA ARG A 98 4.31 4.12 -10.62
C ARG A 98 2.94 4.80 -10.66
N LEU A 99 2.59 5.60 -9.64
CA LEU A 99 1.37 6.40 -9.63
C LEU A 99 1.32 7.43 -10.77
N ALA A 100 2.48 7.92 -11.24
CA ALA A 100 2.53 8.85 -12.37
C ALA A 100 2.01 8.22 -13.68
N ASP A 101 2.07 6.90 -13.83
CA ASP A 101 1.51 6.19 -15.00
C ASP A 101 -0.02 6.21 -15.02
N PHE A 102 -0.66 6.60 -13.91
CA PHE A 102 -2.11 6.68 -13.75
C PHE A 102 -2.59 8.13 -13.61
N SER A 103 -1.80 9.12 -14.04
CA SER A 103 -2.06 10.55 -13.83
C SER A 103 -3.40 11.06 -14.39
N ASP A 104 -3.97 10.34 -15.35
CA ASP A 104 -5.21 10.72 -16.02
C ASP A 104 -6.46 10.11 -15.36
N VAL A 105 -6.28 9.30 -14.31
CA VAL A 105 -7.36 8.62 -13.59
C VAL A 105 -7.71 9.39 -12.31
N TYR A 106 -8.93 9.95 -12.28
CA TYR A 106 -9.46 10.62 -11.09
C TYR A 106 -10.36 9.69 -10.29
N TRP A 107 -10.14 9.68 -8.99
CA TRP A 107 -10.85 8.84 -8.04
C TRP A 107 -12.01 9.61 -7.44
N ASN A 108 -13.22 9.05 -7.53
CA ASN A 108 -14.39 9.56 -6.82
C ASN A 108 -14.84 8.52 -5.79
N ALA A 109 -14.71 8.86 -4.50
CA ALA A 109 -15.29 8.07 -3.44
C ALA A 109 -16.76 8.47 -3.24
N ARG A 110 -17.67 7.49 -3.34
CA ARG A 110 -19.07 7.65 -2.95
C ARG A 110 -19.31 6.93 -1.63
N TRP A 111 -19.77 7.67 -0.63
CA TRP A 111 -20.09 7.13 0.68
C TRP A 111 -21.56 6.72 0.74
N ALA A 112 -21.83 5.52 1.24
CA ALA A 112 -23.20 5.09 1.49
C ALA A 112 -23.87 6.06 2.49
N GLY A 113 -24.88 6.80 2.02
CA GLY A 113 -25.61 7.79 2.83
C GLY A 113 -25.27 9.26 2.54
N ALA A 114 -24.29 9.56 1.68
CA ALA A 114 -24.10 10.92 1.19
C ALA A 114 -25.23 11.27 0.20
N VAL A 115 -26.17 12.10 0.64
CA VAL A 115 -27.20 12.68 -0.24
C VAL A 115 -26.48 13.66 -1.19
N THR A 116 -26.55 13.38 -2.48
CA THR A 116 -26.08 14.27 -3.56
C THR A 116 -26.84 15.58 -3.61
#